data_AF-A0A3M1YYD9-F1
#
_entry.id   AF-A0A3M1YYD9-F1
#
_cell.length_a   1.000
_cell.length_b   1.000
_cell.length_c   1.000
_cell.angle_alpha   90.00
_cell.angle_beta   90.00
_cell.angle_gamma   90.00
#
_symmetry.space_group_name_H-M   'P 1'
#
loop_
_entity.id
_entity.type
_entity.pdbx_description
1 polymer ?
#
loop_
_entity_poly.entity_id
_entity_poly.type
_entity_poly.pdbx_seq_one_letter_code
_entity_poly.pdbx_strand_id
1 'polypeptide(L)'
;MKIFATVFAFLFLLACSKSPDGFTCTLDNCLEYVEDQPGTLLFLSCYGEYAILTPEEKDGVIVQKAGVVENLAPSLQKDLPKEVLFSGWYIEKEYTLAFPDPSLNIGSINQLVLTKLEVK
;
A
#
# COMPACT_ATOMS: atom_id res chain seq x y z
N MET A 1 44.87 20.35 18.64
CA MET A 1 43.66 20.17 19.48
C MET A 1 42.47 20.16 18.53
N LYS A 2 41.83 19.02 18.21
CA LYS A 2 40.77 18.30 18.97
C LYS A 2 39.75 19.30 19.53
N ILE A 3 38.49 19.34 19.07
CA ILE A 3 37.31 18.50 19.42
C ILE A 3 36.17 18.90 18.42
N PHE A 4 35.58 18.02 17.61
CA PHE A 4 34.42 17.14 17.84
C PHE A 4 33.09 17.88 18.19
N ALA A 5 32.10 17.83 17.28
CA ALA A 5 30.69 17.43 17.51
C ALA A 5 29.72 18.12 16.52
N THR A 6 29.15 17.41 15.54
CA THR A 6 27.86 16.66 15.54
C THR A 6 26.60 17.52 15.37
N VAL A 7 25.74 17.06 14.45
CA VAL A 7 24.28 17.28 14.36
C VAL A 7 23.77 18.60 13.74
N PHE A 8 23.40 18.55 12.46
CA PHE A 8 22.05 18.95 12.04
C PHE A 8 21.64 18.24 10.74
N ALA A 9 21.67 16.91 10.78
CA ALA A 9 20.87 16.09 9.87
C ALA A 9 19.50 15.90 10.54
N PHE A 10 18.64 16.90 10.43
CA PHE A 10 17.25 16.82 10.89
C PHE A 10 16.38 17.70 9.99
N LEU A 11 15.22 17.18 9.61
CA LEU A 11 14.15 17.80 8.78
C LEU A 11 14.18 17.49 7.27
N PHE A 12 14.32 16.21 6.92
CA PHE A 12 13.39 15.61 5.96
C PHE A 12 12.77 14.37 6.61
N LEU A 13 12.18 14.57 7.79
CA LEU A 13 11.14 13.68 8.27
C LEU A 13 9.97 13.89 7.32
N LEU A 14 9.87 13.00 6.32
CA LEU A 14 8.68 12.80 5.51
C LEU A 14 7.49 12.75 6.47
N ALA A 15 6.76 13.86 6.53
CA ALA A 15 5.61 14.01 7.39
C ALA A 15 4.49 13.15 6.78
N CYS A 16 4.43 11.90 7.22
CA CYS A 16 3.22 11.10 7.18
C CYS A 16 2.23 11.78 8.13
N SER A 17 1.49 12.78 7.64
CA SER A 17 0.50 13.51 8.44
C SER A 17 -0.77 12.69 8.53
N LYS A 18 -1.24 12.42 9.75
CA LYS A 18 -2.61 11.95 10.01
C LYS A 18 -3.60 12.99 9.51
N SER A 19 -4.38 12.68 8.48
CA SER A 19 -5.58 13.45 8.14
C SER A 19 -6.72 13.03 9.06
N PRO A 20 -7.54 13.98 9.53
CA PRO A 20 -8.68 13.69 10.40
C PRO A 20 -9.82 13.06 9.59
N ASP A 21 -10.42 12.06 10.22
CA ASP A 21 -11.60 11.24 9.91
C ASP A 21 -12.61 11.78 8.89
N GLY A 22 -13.15 10.86 8.08
CA GLY A 22 -14.38 11.13 7.33
C GLY A 22 -14.73 10.19 6.17
N PHE A 23 -14.91 8.88 6.41
CA PHE A 23 -15.72 8.04 5.50
C PHE A 23 -16.77 7.24 6.29
N THR A 24 -18.04 7.60 6.12
CA THR A 24 -19.19 6.81 6.59
C THR A 24 -19.47 5.68 5.62
N CYS A 25 -19.06 4.48 5.98
CA CYS A 25 -19.28 3.30 5.17
C CYS A 25 -20.36 2.38 5.79
N THR A 26 -21.43 2.11 5.04
CA THR A 26 -22.45 1.11 5.39
C THR A 26 -21.90 -0.29 5.06
N LEU A 27 -21.94 -1.19 6.05
CA LEU A 27 -21.25 -2.51 6.07
C LEU A 27 -21.30 -3.36 4.78
N ASP A 28 -22.33 -3.24 3.94
CA ASP A 28 -22.48 -4.05 2.72
C ASP A 28 -21.67 -3.50 1.51
N ASN A 29 -21.21 -2.25 1.57
CA ASN A 29 -20.47 -1.58 0.48
C ASN A 29 -18.94 -1.61 0.66
N CYS A 30 -18.42 -2.24 1.72
CA CYS A 30 -17.01 -2.16 2.11
C CYS A 30 -16.16 -3.36 1.67
N LEU A 31 -16.77 -4.31 0.95
CA LEU A 31 -16.15 -5.59 0.60
C LEU A 31 -16.23 -5.80 -0.91
N GLU A 32 -15.08 -5.96 -1.56
CA GLU A 32 -14.98 -6.28 -2.98
C GLU A 32 -14.14 -7.52 -3.17
N TYR A 33 -14.72 -8.56 -3.77
CA TYR A 33 -13.99 -9.77 -4.13
C TYR A 33 -13.40 -9.65 -5.53
N VAL A 34 -12.16 -10.09 -5.69
CA VAL A 34 -11.49 -10.22 -6.98
C VAL A 34 -10.95 -11.63 -7.16
N GLU A 35 -10.97 -12.11 -8.40
CA GLU A 35 -10.55 -13.46 -8.77
C GLU A 35 -9.47 -13.40 -9.85
N ASP A 36 -8.35 -14.09 -9.61
CA ASP A 36 -7.19 -14.22 -10.53
C ASP A 36 -6.77 -12.86 -11.14
N GLN A 37 -6.71 -11.84 -10.28
CA GLN A 37 -6.33 -10.48 -10.66
C GLN A 37 -4.79 -10.39 -10.74
N PRO A 38 -4.22 -9.83 -11.81
CA PRO A 38 -2.79 -9.52 -11.86
C PRO A 38 -2.48 -8.31 -10.98
N GLY A 39 -1.33 -8.35 -10.32
CA GLY A 39 -0.81 -7.22 -9.56
C GLY A 39 0.68 -7.30 -9.32
N THR A 40 1.21 -6.30 -8.64
CA THR A 40 2.61 -6.24 -8.24
C THR A 40 2.70 -6.21 -6.73
N LEU A 41 3.34 -7.21 -6.13
CA LEU A 41 3.66 -7.24 -4.70
C LEU A 41 4.91 -6.40 -4.42
N LEU A 42 4.81 -5.46 -3.49
CA LEU A 42 5.93 -4.64 -3.02
C LEU A 42 5.75 -4.21 -1.55
N PHE A 43 6.80 -3.59 -1.02
CA PHE A 43 6.78 -2.96 0.30
C PHE A 43 6.56 -1.45 0.16
N LEU A 44 5.49 -0.93 0.75
CA LEU A 44 5.15 0.49 0.76
C LEU A 44 5.84 1.17 1.95
N SER A 45 7.03 1.72 1.70
CA SER A 45 7.89 2.31 2.74
C SER A 45 7.22 3.41 3.58
N CYS A 46 6.34 4.21 2.97
CA CYS A 46 5.61 5.28 3.66
C CYS A 46 4.60 4.75 4.70
N TYR A 47 4.15 3.51 4.53
CA TYR A 47 3.15 2.87 5.39
C TYR A 47 3.77 1.79 6.29
N GLY A 48 4.96 1.30 5.94
CA GLY A 48 5.59 0.18 6.64
C GLY A 48 4.88 -1.15 6.35
N GLU A 49 4.15 -1.23 5.24
CA GLU A 49 3.24 -2.34 4.94
C GLU A 49 3.62 -3.02 3.62
N TYR A 50 3.34 -4.32 3.51
CA TYR A 50 3.38 -5.03 2.22
C TYR A 50 2.03 -4.87 1.52
N ALA A 51 2.05 -4.57 0.23
CA ALA A 51 0.83 -4.42 -0.56
C ALA A 51 0.97 -4.98 -1.96
N ILE A 52 -0.18 -5.37 -2.52
CA ILE A 52 -0.31 -5.64 -3.96
C ILE A 52 -0.89 -4.40 -4.63
N LEU A 53 -0.18 -3.85 -5.61
CA LEU A 53 -0.66 -2.77 -6.47
C LEU A 53 -1.35 -3.35 -7.69
N THR A 54 -2.54 -2.81 -7.98
CA THR A 54 -3.33 -3.12 -9.17
C THR A 54 -3.66 -1.81 -9.89
N PRO A 55 -3.44 -1.70 -11.22
CA PRO A 55 -3.83 -0.52 -11.97
C PRO A 55 -5.37 -0.41 -12.04
N GLU A 56 -5.88 0.80 -11.90
CA GLU A 56 -7.30 1.15 -11.98
C GLU A 56 -7.45 2.45 -12.79
N GLU A 57 -8.46 2.53 -13.65
CA GLU A 57 -8.78 3.77 -14.37
C GLU A 57 -9.80 4.58 -13.57
N LYS A 58 -9.43 5.82 -13.21
CA LYS A 58 -10.35 6.80 -12.57
C LYS A 58 -10.31 8.09 -13.35
N ASP A 59 -11.48 8.55 -13.80
CA ASP A 59 -11.66 9.80 -14.54
C ASP A 59 -10.69 9.96 -15.74
N GLY A 60 -10.40 8.86 -16.44
CA GLY A 60 -9.50 8.81 -17.59
C GLY A 60 -8.00 8.84 -17.25
N VAL A 61 -7.65 8.68 -15.97
CA VAL A 61 -6.27 8.59 -15.47
C VAL A 61 -6.03 7.21 -14.87
N ILE A 62 -4.89 6.59 -15.20
CA ILE A 62 -4.47 5.34 -14.57
C ILE A 62 -3.86 5.65 -13.20
N VAL A 63 -4.54 5.19 -12.16
CA VAL A 63 -4.09 5.22 -10.76
C VAL A 63 -3.81 3.80 -10.28
N GLN A 64 -3.13 3.66 -9.14
CA GLN A 64 -2.92 2.36 -8.49
C GLN A 64 -3.87 2.20 -7.31
N LYS A 65 -4.51 1.03 -7.21
CA LYS A 65 -5.21 0.55 -6.03
C LYS A 65 -4.25 -0.34 -5.24
N ALA A 66 -4.03 -0.03 -3.96
CA ALA A 66 -3.17 -0.82 -3.09
C ALA A 66 -3.99 -1.71 -2.15
N GLY A 67 -3.67 -3.00 -2.13
CA GLY A 67 -4.19 -3.96 -1.15
C GLY A 67 -3.14 -4.35 -0.13
N VAL A 68 -3.23 -3.84 1.09
CA VAL A 68 -2.31 -4.16 2.21
C VAL A 68 -2.54 -5.59 2.70
N VAL A 69 -1.46 -6.36 2.83
CA VAL A 69 -1.46 -7.77 3.21
C VAL A 69 -0.77 -7.95 4.57
N GLU A 70 -1.56 -8.03 5.65
CA GLU A 70 -1.05 -8.08 7.03
C GLU A 70 -0.25 -9.36 7.38
N ASN A 71 -0.50 -10.48 6.70
CA ASN A 71 0.09 -11.78 7.04
C ASN A 71 0.88 -12.40 5.87
N LEU A 72 1.67 -11.58 5.16
CA LEU A 72 2.48 -12.07 4.04
C LEU A 72 3.61 -12.99 4.53
N ALA A 73 3.71 -14.19 3.95
CA ALA A 73 4.74 -15.16 4.32
C ALA A 73 6.17 -14.60 4.17
N PRO A 74 7.11 -14.87 5.09
CA PRO A 74 8.47 -14.31 5.05
C PRO A 74 9.27 -14.63 3.77
N SER A 75 8.97 -15.74 3.11
CA SER A 75 9.57 -16.09 1.80
C SER A 75 9.15 -15.13 0.68
N LEU A 76 7.94 -14.57 0.77
CA LEU A 76 7.41 -13.64 -0.21
C LEU A 76 7.90 -12.20 0.02
N GLN A 77 8.37 -11.87 1.23
CA GLN A 77 8.90 -10.56 1.61
C GLN A 77 10.30 -10.24 1.03
N LYS A 78 11.03 -11.26 0.55
CA LYS A 78 12.35 -11.11 -0.08
C LYS A 78 12.21 -10.86 -1.58
N ASP A 79 13.22 -10.24 -2.20
CA ASP A 79 13.32 -10.09 -3.67
C ASP A 79 12.10 -9.37 -4.29
N LEU A 80 11.63 -8.31 -3.64
CA LEU A 80 10.56 -7.43 -4.14
C LEU A 80 11.12 -6.41 -5.15
N PRO A 81 10.30 -5.91 -6.11
CA PRO A 81 8.90 -6.24 -6.35
C PRO A 81 8.70 -7.59 -7.06
N LYS A 82 7.51 -8.18 -6.96
CA LYS A 82 7.13 -9.43 -7.65
C LYS A 82 5.84 -9.26 -8.42
N GLU A 83 5.78 -9.80 -9.64
CA GLU A 83 4.52 -9.98 -10.33
C GLU A 83 3.75 -11.14 -9.72
N VAL A 84 2.47 -10.93 -9.49
CA VAL A 84 1.60 -11.91 -8.84
C VAL A 84 0.26 -12.05 -9.55
N LEU A 85 -0.36 -13.21 -9.36
CA LEU A 85 -1.76 -13.46 -9.63
C LEU A 85 -2.44 -13.75 -8.29
N PHE A 86 -3.52 -13.04 -7.96
CA PHE A 86 -4.16 -13.18 -6.65
C PHE A 86 -5.68 -13.18 -6.72
N SER A 87 -6.28 -13.80 -5.71
CA SER A 87 -7.72 -13.70 -5.42
C SER A 87 -7.88 -13.33 -3.96
N GLY A 88 -8.93 -12.58 -3.64
CA GLY A 88 -9.15 -12.14 -2.27
C GLY A 88 -10.23 -11.08 -2.13
N TRP A 89 -10.41 -10.65 -0.89
CA TRP A 89 -11.36 -9.61 -0.51
C TRP A 89 -10.61 -8.33 -0.19
N TYR A 90 -10.90 -7.28 -0.95
CA TYR A 90 -10.63 -5.92 -0.52
C TYR A 90 -11.62 -5.57 0.58
N ILE A 91 -11.08 -5.18 1.72
CA ILE A 91 -11.82 -4.66 2.86
C ILE A 91 -11.42 -3.19 3.00
N GLU A 92 -12.39 -2.31 2.82
CA GLU A 92 -12.18 -0.90 3.04
C GLU A 92 -11.76 -0.68 4.50
N LYS A 93 -10.61 -0.07 4.67
CA LYS A 93 -10.05 0.33 5.96
C LYS A 93 -9.55 1.75 5.79
N GLU A 94 -9.67 2.55 6.85
CA GLU A 94 -9.09 3.89 6.87
C GLU A 94 -7.56 3.81 6.92
N TYR A 95 -6.93 3.75 5.75
CA TYR A 95 -5.52 4.06 5.60
C TYR A 95 -5.40 5.54 5.25
N THR A 96 -4.76 6.33 6.10
CA THR A 96 -4.44 7.71 5.76
C THR A 96 -3.50 7.70 4.57
N LEU A 97 -3.91 8.24 3.42
CA LEU A 97 -3.03 8.40 2.28
C LEU A 97 -1.87 9.32 2.67
N ALA A 98 -0.72 8.72 2.99
CA ALA A 98 0.54 9.39 3.12
C ALA A 98 1.09 9.63 1.70
N PHE A 99 0.54 10.65 1.03
CA PHE A 99 1.29 11.33 0.00
C PHE A 99 2.58 11.85 0.67
N PRO A 100 3.80 11.57 0.12
CA PRO A 100 4.08 11.66 -1.30
C PRO A 100 5.06 10.56 -1.77
N ASP A 101 4.58 9.46 -2.33
CA ASP A 101 5.37 8.75 -3.33
C ASP A 101 4.81 9.07 -4.73
N PRO A 102 5.32 10.12 -5.40
CA PRO A 102 4.85 10.49 -6.74
C PRO A 102 5.12 9.41 -7.78
N SER A 103 5.91 8.38 -7.48
CA SER A 103 6.20 7.30 -8.43
C SER A 103 5.08 6.25 -8.54
N LEU A 104 4.20 6.15 -7.53
CA LEU A 104 3.19 5.08 -7.48
C LEU A 104 1.76 5.51 -7.84
N ASN A 105 1.47 6.82 -7.90
CA ASN A 105 0.13 7.36 -8.23
C ASN A 105 -1.05 6.58 -7.60
N ILE A 106 -0.99 6.37 -6.27
CA ILE A 106 -1.97 5.54 -5.54
C ILE A 106 -3.26 6.35 -5.32
N GLY A 107 -4.38 5.83 -5.83
CA GLY A 107 -5.70 6.44 -5.69
C GLY A 107 -6.53 5.90 -4.52
N SER A 108 -6.19 4.72 -4.01
CA SER A 108 -6.85 4.12 -2.83
C SER A 108 -5.96 3.06 -2.17
N ILE A 109 -6.13 2.89 -0.86
CA ILE A 109 -5.47 1.85 -0.07
C ILE A 109 -6.52 1.15 0.77
N ASN A 110 -6.61 -0.16 0.62
CA ASN A 110 -7.54 -1.04 1.33
C ASN A 110 -6.77 -2.19 1.96
N GLN A 111 -7.37 -2.89 2.92
CA GLN A 111 -6.84 -4.20 3.32
C GLN A 111 -7.19 -5.22 2.25
N LEU A 112 -6.28 -6.15 1.99
CA LEU A 112 -6.51 -7.28 1.11
C LEU A 112 -6.35 -8.59 1.88
N VAL A 113 -7.47 -9.30 2.06
CA VAL A 113 -7.50 -10.64 2.62
C VAL A 113 -7.38 -11.65 1.48
N LEU A 114 -6.17 -12.17 1.30
CA LEU A 114 -5.85 -13.13 0.24
C LEU A 114 -6.51 -14.49 0.48
N THR A 115 -7.17 -15.01 -0.54
CA THR A 115 -7.61 -16.42 -0.62
C THR A 115 -6.65 -17.25 -1.49
N LYS A 116 -5.97 -16.60 -2.43
CA LYS A 116 -4.98 -17.20 -3.33
C LYS A 116 -3.91 -16.17 -3.67
N LEU A 117 -2.65 -16.62 -3.75
CA LEU A 117 -1.53 -15.82 -4.23
C LEU A 117 -0.49 -16.70 -4.92
N GLU A 118 -0.19 -16.38 -6.17
CA GLU A 118 0.81 -17.05 -6.99
C GLU A 118 1.83 -16.03 -7.50
N VAL A 119 3.12 -16.33 -7.36
CA VAL A 119 4.19 -15.51 -7.94
C VAL A 119 4.41 -15.97 -9.38
N LYS A 120 4.44 -15.04 -10.33
CA LYS A 120 4.69 -15.32 -11.75
C LYS A 120 6.17 -15.48 -12.08
#